data_AF-A0A6C0K1V7-F1
#
_entry.id   AF-A0A6C0K1V7-F1
#
_cell.length_a   1.000
_cell.length_b   1.000
_cell.length_c   1.000
_cell.angle_alpha   90.00
_cell.angle_beta   90.00
_cell.angle_gamma   90.00
#
_symmetry.space_group_name_H-M   'P 1'
#
loop_
_entity.id
_entity.type
_entity.pdbx_description
1 polymer ?
#
loop_
_entity_poly.entity_id
_entity_poly.type
_entity_poly.pdbx_seq_one_letter_code
_entity_poly.pdbx_strand_id
1 'polypeptide(L)'
;MNPTTPTELLDEISQMDSCFQKKFHLIRLCIDYDPMKYDLPMNLHVFHEFLRVYMVYRSNFRKKDDRILMFVQRFIAYGTSMRDQYHVNHSEYLLFLRLWMFLGILKSDNAMIRQVHLDLIHYLDDHLLNTGMLRNAMEHDSLEYHISDLHRIIRLVRILQSYGYFHFDYLRYKNNNGTSLLKSFGFLLPYLKGEKRHYLYLHTIFQHDRKSPRFGSLWDPVSAKPLLLSAITLHKKIDELLSLLPS
;
A
#
# COMPACT_ATOMS: atom_id res chain seq x y z
N MET A 1 11.64 -8.55 -30.64
CA MET A 1 12.56 -7.74 -29.83
C MET A 1 12.82 -8.49 -28.53
N ASN A 2 14.08 -8.60 -28.12
CA ASN A 2 14.48 -9.27 -26.87
C ASN A 2 13.85 -8.57 -25.65
N PRO A 3 13.61 -9.29 -24.53
CA PRO A 3 13.10 -8.66 -23.32
C PRO A 3 14.21 -7.75 -22.75
N THR A 4 13.92 -6.46 -22.65
CA THR A 4 14.76 -5.46 -21.99
C THR A 4 14.83 -5.77 -20.50
N THR A 5 16.01 -5.61 -19.91
CA THR A 5 16.20 -5.79 -18.47
C THR A 5 15.44 -4.70 -17.69
N PRO A 6 15.03 -4.95 -16.42
CA PRO A 6 14.34 -3.95 -15.59
C PRO A 6 15.08 -2.61 -15.47
N THR A 7 16.41 -2.61 -15.60
CA THR A 7 17.25 -1.42 -15.53
C THR A 7 17.15 -0.57 -16.80
N GLU A 8 17.21 -1.19 -17.99
CA GLU A 8 17.05 -0.50 -19.28
C GLU A 8 15.65 0.13 -19.44
N LEU A 9 14.64 -0.51 -18.86
CA LEU A 9 13.26 -0.02 -18.79
C LEU A 9 13.13 1.28 -17.99
N LEU A 10 13.83 1.37 -16.85
CA LEU A 10 13.80 2.55 -15.99
C LEU A 10 14.52 3.74 -16.62
N ASP A 11 15.58 3.48 -17.39
CA ASP A 11 16.31 4.49 -18.13
C ASP A 11 15.47 5.09 -19.28
N GLU A 12 14.73 4.28 -20.04
CA GLU A 12 13.80 4.79 -21.06
C GLU A 12 12.68 5.65 -20.46
N ILE A 13 12.12 5.24 -19.31
CA ILE A 13 11.07 5.99 -18.60
C ILE A 13 11.62 7.33 -18.09
N SER A 14 12.90 7.39 -17.71
CA SER A 14 13.52 8.62 -17.21
C SER A 14 13.56 9.73 -18.28
N GLN A 15 13.72 9.37 -19.55
CA GLN A 15 13.92 10.28 -20.68
C GLN A 15 12.64 10.84 -21.32
N MET A 16 11.44 10.39 -20.91
CA MET A 16 10.19 10.90 -21.51
C MET A 16 9.75 12.25 -20.93
N ASP A 17 9.17 13.12 -21.76
CA ASP A 17 8.89 14.52 -21.36
C ASP A 17 7.63 14.71 -20.51
N SER A 18 6.70 13.74 -20.49
CA SER A 18 5.46 13.87 -19.70
C SER A 18 5.19 12.66 -18.80
N CYS A 19 4.66 12.94 -17.61
CA CYS A 19 4.21 11.91 -16.66
C CYS A 19 3.14 10.97 -17.27
N PHE A 20 2.36 11.48 -18.23
CA PHE A 20 1.38 10.69 -18.98
C PHE A 20 2.06 9.70 -19.94
N GLN A 21 3.03 10.15 -20.75
CA GLN A 21 3.80 9.28 -21.65
C GLN A 21 4.61 8.23 -20.86
N LYS A 22 5.23 8.62 -19.74
CA LYS A 22 5.93 7.69 -18.82
C LYS A 22 5.01 6.57 -18.36
N LYS A 23 3.80 6.91 -17.89
CA LYS A 23 2.81 5.95 -17.38
C LYS A 23 2.21 5.08 -18.49
N PHE A 24 2.01 5.63 -19.69
CA PHE A 24 1.51 4.90 -20.85
C PHE A 24 2.56 3.93 -21.41
N HIS A 25 3.84 4.32 -21.43
CA HIS A 25 4.95 3.44 -21.76
C HIS A 25 5.06 2.29 -20.75
N LEU A 26 4.94 2.58 -19.46
CA LEU A 26 4.92 1.56 -18.41
C LEU A 26 3.80 0.53 -18.60
N ILE A 27 2.61 0.96 -18.99
CA ILE A 27 1.50 0.06 -19.37
C ILE A 27 1.89 -0.80 -20.56
N ARG A 28 2.45 -0.20 -21.61
CA ARG A 28 2.86 -0.92 -22.83
C ARG A 28 3.94 -1.97 -22.54
N LEU A 29 4.91 -1.62 -21.72
CA LEU A 29 5.98 -2.50 -21.26
C LEU A 29 5.44 -3.66 -20.41
N CYS A 30 4.48 -3.41 -19.52
CA CYS A 30 3.80 -4.48 -18.77
C CYS A 30 2.95 -5.41 -19.65
N ILE A 31 2.47 -4.94 -20.81
CA ILE A 31 1.75 -5.78 -21.77
C ILE A 31 2.73 -6.64 -22.58
N ASP A 32 3.85 -6.04 -22.99
CA ASP A 32 4.88 -6.72 -23.79
C ASP A 32 5.71 -7.70 -22.92
N TYR A 33 5.82 -7.43 -21.62
CA TYR A 33 6.37 -8.32 -20.61
C TYR A 33 5.27 -9.24 -20.07
N ASP A 34 5.18 -10.46 -20.60
CA ASP A 34 4.25 -11.49 -20.10
C ASP A 34 4.93 -12.33 -19.00
N PRO A 35 4.79 -12.00 -17.70
CA PRO A 35 5.43 -12.76 -16.63
C PRO A 35 5.01 -14.24 -16.61
N MET A 36 3.85 -14.60 -17.17
CA MET A 36 3.40 -15.99 -17.32
C MET A 36 4.14 -16.73 -18.44
N LYS A 37 4.63 -16.02 -19.46
CA LYS A 37 5.43 -16.62 -20.53
C LYS A 37 6.84 -16.98 -20.06
N TYR A 38 7.35 -16.25 -19.06
CA TYR A 38 8.74 -16.35 -18.62
C TYR A 38 8.90 -17.05 -17.26
N ASP A 39 7.81 -17.52 -16.65
CA ASP A 39 7.81 -18.14 -15.31
C ASP A 39 8.54 -17.29 -14.26
N LEU A 40 8.44 -15.96 -14.41
CA LEU A 40 9.13 -15.01 -13.55
C LEU A 40 8.20 -14.63 -12.39
N PRO A 41 8.70 -14.63 -11.14
CA PRO A 41 7.91 -14.19 -10.00
C PRO A 41 7.48 -12.74 -10.23
N MET A 42 6.17 -12.52 -10.25
CA MET A 42 5.63 -11.23 -10.62
C MET A 42 5.82 -10.22 -9.50
N ASN A 43 6.42 -9.07 -9.81
CA ASN A 43 6.59 -8.01 -8.84
C ASN A 43 5.24 -7.31 -8.55
N LEU A 44 4.65 -7.61 -7.38
CA LEU A 44 3.37 -7.05 -6.94
C LEU A 44 3.34 -5.51 -6.93
N HIS A 45 4.49 -4.85 -6.72
CA HIS A 45 4.56 -3.38 -6.73
C HIS A 45 4.39 -2.81 -8.13
N VAL A 46 5.08 -3.37 -9.13
CA VAL A 46 4.95 -2.96 -10.53
C VAL A 46 3.51 -3.15 -10.98
N PHE A 47 2.93 -4.28 -10.63
CA PHE A 47 1.56 -4.59 -11.00
C PHE A 47 0.52 -3.68 -10.31
N HIS A 48 0.72 -3.37 -9.02
CA HIS A 48 -0.12 -2.40 -8.32
C HIS A 48 -0.13 -1.04 -9.03
N GLU A 49 1.03 -0.57 -9.45
CA GLU A 49 1.14 0.69 -10.20
C GLU A 49 0.44 0.60 -11.56
N PHE A 50 0.60 -0.52 -12.28
CA PHE A 50 -0.13 -0.78 -13.51
C PHE A 50 -1.64 -0.69 -13.31
N LEU A 51 -2.21 -1.42 -12.34
CA LEU A 51 -3.66 -1.41 -12.10
C LEU A 51 -4.17 -0.02 -11.73
N ARG A 52 -3.42 0.72 -10.91
CA ARG A 52 -3.80 2.08 -10.53
C ARG A 52 -3.89 2.98 -11.75
N VAL A 53 -2.92 2.91 -12.66
CA VAL A 53 -2.93 3.68 -13.90
C VAL A 53 -4.05 3.19 -14.83
N TYR A 54 -4.18 1.88 -15.02
CA TYR A 54 -5.23 1.28 -15.83
C TYR A 54 -6.63 1.72 -15.37
N MET A 55 -6.94 1.67 -14.07
CA MET A 55 -8.24 2.09 -13.54
C MET A 55 -8.60 3.54 -13.87
N VAL A 56 -7.62 4.45 -13.87
CA VAL A 56 -7.82 5.86 -14.20
C VAL A 56 -8.07 6.06 -15.69
N TYR A 57 -7.33 5.34 -16.54
CA TYR A 57 -7.39 5.52 -18.00
C TYR A 57 -8.23 4.49 -18.73
N ARG A 58 -8.96 3.61 -18.01
CA ARG A 58 -9.67 2.48 -18.63
C ARG A 58 -10.70 2.89 -19.68
N SER A 59 -11.31 4.07 -19.52
CA SER A 59 -12.23 4.66 -20.50
C SER A 59 -11.56 5.06 -21.81
N ASN A 60 -10.24 5.24 -21.81
CA ASN A 60 -9.46 5.67 -22.96
C ASN A 60 -8.96 4.47 -23.78
N PHE A 61 -8.95 3.26 -23.22
CA PHE A 61 -8.67 2.04 -23.97
C PHE A 61 -9.91 1.65 -24.79
N ARG A 62 -9.74 1.43 -26.09
CA ARG A 62 -10.84 1.03 -26.98
C ARG A 62 -11.20 -0.44 -26.71
N LYS A 63 -12.43 -0.85 -27.05
CA LYS A 63 -12.91 -2.25 -27.01
C LYS A 63 -12.05 -3.30 -27.76
N LYS A 64 -10.96 -2.90 -28.43
CA LYS A 64 -10.05 -3.77 -29.20
C LYS A 64 -8.68 -3.99 -28.53
N ASP A 65 -8.44 -3.46 -27.33
CA ASP A 65 -7.21 -3.75 -26.57
C ASP A 65 -7.34 -5.09 -25.81
N ASP A 66 -7.62 -6.16 -26.56
CA ASP A 66 -7.82 -7.53 -26.03
C ASP A 66 -6.61 -7.99 -25.20
N ARG A 67 -5.40 -7.49 -25.51
CA ARG A 67 -4.17 -7.80 -24.76
C ARG A 67 -4.18 -7.25 -23.33
N ILE A 68 -4.72 -6.04 -23.12
CA ILE A 68 -4.83 -5.45 -21.77
C ILE A 68 -5.86 -6.23 -20.96
N LEU A 69 -7.00 -6.54 -21.58
CA LEU A 69 -8.06 -7.34 -20.95
C LEU A 69 -7.58 -8.76 -20.64
N MET A 70 -6.87 -9.42 -21.56
CA MET A 70 -6.26 -10.73 -21.34
C MET A 70 -5.21 -10.70 -20.23
N PHE A 71 -4.34 -9.66 -20.20
CA PHE A 71 -3.35 -9.50 -19.13
C PHE A 71 -4.04 -9.34 -17.76
N VAL A 72 -5.05 -8.48 -17.67
CA VAL A 72 -5.86 -8.30 -16.46
C VAL A 72 -6.56 -9.61 -16.06
N GLN A 73 -7.13 -10.36 -17.02
CA GLN A 73 -7.80 -11.65 -16.76
C GLN A 73 -6.84 -12.74 -16.27
N ARG A 74 -5.67 -12.89 -16.90
CA ARG A 74 -4.63 -13.82 -16.44
C ARG A 74 -4.14 -13.45 -15.05
N PHE A 75 -4.04 -12.16 -14.76
CA PHE A 75 -3.68 -11.71 -13.42
C PHE A 75 -4.78 -11.98 -12.40
N ILE A 76 -6.05 -11.78 -12.74
CA ILE A 76 -7.17 -12.17 -11.88
C ILE A 76 -7.01 -13.65 -11.49
N ALA A 77 -6.69 -14.52 -12.46
CA ALA A 77 -6.44 -15.94 -12.19
C ALA A 77 -5.24 -16.16 -11.25
N TYR A 78 -4.11 -15.49 -11.50
CA TYR A 78 -2.91 -15.58 -10.66
C TYR A 78 -3.12 -15.08 -9.23
N GLY A 79 -3.67 -13.87 -9.07
CA GLY A 79 -3.97 -13.32 -7.75
C GLY A 79 -4.92 -14.23 -6.96
N THR A 80 -5.85 -14.89 -7.67
CA THR A 80 -6.78 -15.85 -7.05
C THR A 80 -6.07 -17.11 -6.58
N SER A 81 -5.13 -17.66 -7.36
CA SER A 81 -4.35 -18.83 -6.95
C SER A 81 -3.36 -18.53 -5.83
N MET A 82 -2.94 -17.27 -5.68
CA MET A 82 -1.97 -16.85 -4.66
C MET A 82 -2.62 -16.47 -3.32
N ARG A 83 -3.95 -16.42 -3.22
CA ARG A 83 -4.66 -15.96 -2.01
C ARG A 83 -4.21 -16.67 -0.74
N ASP A 84 -4.02 -17.98 -0.83
CA ASP A 84 -3.70 -18.83 0.32
C ASP A 84 -2.19 -18.88 0.63
N GLN A 85 -1.37 -18.21 -0.19
CA GLN A 85 0.10 -18.26 -0.11
C GLN A 85 0.71 -17.03 0.59
N TYR A 86 -0.03 -15.92 0.65
CA TYR A 86 0.48 -14.67 1.23
C TYR A 86 0.19 -14.55 2.72
N HIS A 87 1.03 -15.21 3.52
CA HIS A 87 1.08 -15.09 4.98
C HIS A 87 2.45 -14.63 5.51
N VAL A 88 3.34 -14.15 4.63
CA VAL A 88 4.79 -14.13 4.93
C VAL A 88 5.31 -12.76 5.41
N ASN A 89 4.62 -11.65 5.12
CA ASN A 89 5.04 -10.29 5.56
C ASN A 89 3.85 -9.29 5.59
N HIS A 90 3.74 -8.53 6.68
CA HIS A 90 2.72 -7.48 6.90
C HIS A 90 2.55 -6.51 5.72
N SER A 91 3.65 -6.00 5.18
CA SER A 91 3.66 -4.99 4.12
C SER A 91 3.22 -5.55 2.76
N GLU A 92 3.52 -6.83 2.49
CA GLU A 92 3.10 -7.54 1.28
C GLU A 92 1.62 -7.91 1.35
N TYR A 93 1.12 -8.32 2.52
CA TYR A 93 -0.29 -8.63 2.70
C TYR A 93 -1.19 -7.40 2.45
N LEU A 94 -0.84 -6.23 2.98
CA LEU A 94 -1.59 -5.00 2.72
C LEU A 94 -1.54 -4.58 1.23
N LEU A 95 -0.43 -4.85 0.55
CA LEU A 95 -0.34 -4.65 -0.90
C LEU A 95 -1.26 -5.62 -1.65
N PHE A 96 -1.26 -6.90 -1.25
CA PHE A 96 -2.14 -7.93 -1.78
C PHE A 96 -3.61 -7.56 -1.61
N LEU A 97 -4.07 -7.14 -0.42
CA LEU A 97 -5.45 -6.72 -0.20
C LEU A 97 -5.86 -5.56 -1.13
N ARG A 98 -4.95 -4.63 -1.39
CA ARG A 98 -5.22 -3.51 -2.30
C ARG A 98 -5.31 -3.95 -3.77
N LEU A 99 -4.47 -4.90 -4.18
CA LEU A 99 -4.60 -5.54 -5.48
C LEU A 99 -5.93 -6.28 -5.60
N TRP A 100 -6.28 -7.08 -4.60
CA TRP A 100 -7.53 -7.83 -4.53
C TRP A 100 -8.76 -6.90 -4.61
N MET A 101 -8.69 -5.74 -3.96
CA MET A 101 -9.71 -4.69 -4.06
C MET A 101 -9.86 -4.18 -5.49
N PHE A 102 -8.76 -3.84 -6.17
CA PHE A 102 -8.81 -3.38 -7.56
C PHE A 102 -9.35 -4.44 -8.50
N LEU A 103 -8.98 -5.70 -8.31
CA LEU A 103 -9.54 -6.81 -9.10
C LEU A 103 -11.05 -6.95 -8.87
N GLY A 104 -11.52 -6.84 -7.62
CA GLY A 104 -12.95 -6.85 -7.30
C GLY A 104 -13.70 -5.72 -7.98
N ILE A 105 -13.15 -4.51 -7.98
CA ILE A 105 -13.72 -3.35 -8.69
C ILE A 105 -13.76 -3.60 -10.21
N LEU A 106 -12.68 -4.12 -10.79
CA LEU A 106 -12.60 -4.38 -12.22
C LEU A 106 -13.58 -5.46 -12.68
N LYS A 107 -13.82 -6.48 -11.85
CA LYS A 107 -14.78 -7.55 -12.11
C LYS A 107 -16.21 -7.19 -11.73
N SER A 108 -16.43 -6.07 -11.04
CA SER A 108 -17.70 -5.77 -10.36
C SER A 108 -18.12 -6.90 -9.40
N ASP A 109 -17.14 -7.52 -8.74
CA ASP A 109 -17.33 -8.66 -7.84
C ASP A 109 -17.46 -8.16 -6.38
N ASN A 110 -18.70 -8.01 -5.95
CA ASN A 110 -19.01 -7.48 -4.62
C ASN A 110 -18.63 -8.45 -3.50
N ALA A 111 -18.62 -9.76 -3.77
CA ALA A 111 -18.18 -10.76 -2.79
C ALA A 111 -16.68 -10.62 -2.54
N MET A 112 -15.89 -10.40 -3.59
CA MET A 112 -14.47 -10.13 -3.51
C MET A 112 -14.17 -8.83 -2.74
N ILE A 113 -14.91 -7.75 -3.02
CA ILE A 113 -14.79 -6.48 -2.29
C ILE A 113 -15.15 -6.66 -0.81
N ARG A 114 -16.23 -7.38 -0.51
CA ARG A 114 -16.63 -7.70 0.87
C ARG A 114 -15.55 -8.51 1.59
N GLN A 115 -14.91 -9.44 0.88
CA GLN A 115 -13.84 -10.23 1.45
C GLN A 115 -12.62 -9.37 1.81
N VAL A 116 -12.22 -8.43 0.95
CA VAL A 116 -11.16 -7.46 1.29
C VAL A 116 -11.51 -6.68 2.56
N HIS A 117 -12.77 -6.25 2.71
CA HIS A 117 -13.22 -5.59 3.93
C HIS A 117 -12.99 -6.49 5.16
N LEU A 118 -13.46 -7.75 5.11
CA LEU A 118 -13.29 -8.70 6.22
C LEU A 118 -11.82 -8.98 6.52
N ASP A 119 -11.01 -9.17 5.48
CA ASP A 119 -9.57 -9.45 5.61
C ASP A 119 -8.82 -8.25 6.21
N LEU A 120 -9.20 -7.01 5.87
CA LEU A 120 -8.66 -5.82 6.51
C LEU A 120 -9.08 -5.74 7.98
N ILE A 121 -10.30 -6.11 8.34
CA ILE A 121 -10.75 -6.16 9.74
C ILE A 121 -9.91 -7.16 10.53
N HIS A 122 -9.76 -8.39 10.04
CA HIS A 122 -8.90 -9.40 10.66
C HIS A 122 -7.45 -8.91 10.80
N TYR A 123 -6.92 -8.25 9.76
CA TYR A 123 -5.58 -7.66 9.85
C TYR A 123 -5.48 -6.65 11.01
N LEU A 124 -6.47 -5.76 11.17
CA LEU A 124 -6.48 -4.79 12.27
C LEU A 124 -6.63 -5.46 13.64
N ASP A 125 -7.37 -6.55 13.74
CA ASP A 125 -7.48 -7.36 14.96
C ASP A 125 -6.13 -7.95 15.39
N ASP A 126 -5.37 -8.48 14.45
CA ASP A 126 -4.11 -9.20 14.75
C ASP A 126 -2.90 -8.27 14.91
N HIS A 127 -2.91 -7.13 14.22
CA HIS A 127 -1.71 -6.30 14.02
C HIS A 127 -1.76 -4.94 14.70
N LEU A 128 -2.93 -4.43 15.06
CA LEU A 128 -3.03 -3.16 15.76
C LEU A 128 -2.98 -3.38 17.28
N LEU A 129 -1.83 -3.04 17.89
CA LEU A 129 -1.58 -3.30 19.30
C LEU A 129 -2.35 -2.34 20.20
N ASN A 130 -2.49 -2.70 21.48
CA ASN A 130 -3.21 -1.92 22.49
C ASN A 130 -2.66 -0.50 22.66
N THR A 131 -1.39 -0.29 22.34
CA THR A 131 -0.70 1.01 22.38
C THR A 131 -1.13 1.96 21.26
N GLY A 132 -1.76 1.44 20.20
CA GLY A 132 -1.98 2.15 18.92
C GLY A 132 -0.87 1.91 17.90
N MET A 133 0.25 1.31 18.31
CA MET A 133 1.34 0.93 17.41
C MET A 133 0.95 -0.30 16.58
N LEU A 134 1.47 -0.39 15.36
CA LEU A 134 1.33 -1.59 14.53
C LEU A 134 2.43 -2.59 14.89
N ARG A 135 2.11 -3.88 14.90
CA ARG A 135 3.03 -4.98 15.27
C ARG A 135 4.36 -4.92 14.52
N ASN A 136 4.31 -4.74 13.20
CA ASN A 136 5.50 -4.63 12.35
C ASN A 136 6.47 -3.54 12.83
N ALA A 137 5.93 -2.39 13.25
CA ALA A 137 6.74 -1.30 13.77
C ALA A 137 7.42 -1.63 15.10
N MET A 138 6.76 -2.43 15.95
CA MET A 138 7.31 -2.89 17.21
C MET A 138 8.45 -3.90 16.97
N GLU A 139 8.26 -4.84 16.06
CA GLU A 139 9.25 -5.89 15.75
C GLU A 139 10.52 -5.30 15.11
N HIS A 140 10.36 -4.32 14.22
CA HIS A 140 11.46 -3.58 13.61
C HIS A 140 12.00 -2.44 14.50
N ASP A 141 11.35 -2.12 15.63
CA ASP A 141 11.66 -0.94 16.45
C ASP A 141 11.77 0.37 15.63
N SER A 142 10.76 0.64 14.80
CA SER A 142 10.82 1.72 13.82
C SER A 142 9.46 2.36 13.55
N LEU A 143 9.37 3.67 13.80
CA LEU A 143 8.21 4.48 13.41
C LEU A 143 7.99 4.54 11.89
N GLU A 144 9.00 4.21 11.09
CA GLU A 144 8.86 4.20 9.63
C GLU A 144 7.98 3.07 9.15
N TYR A 145 8.13 1.90 9.76
CA TYR A 145 7.24 0.77 9.52
C TYR A 145 5.82 1.09 9.98
N HIS A 146 5.67 1.80 11.11
CA HIS A 146 4.36 2.24 11.57
C HIS A 146 3.67 3.13 10.54
N ILE A 147 4.39 4.14 10.02
CA ILE A 147 3.87 5.09 9.06
C ILE A 147 3.61 4.43 7.71
N SER A 148 4.52 3.58 7.23
CA SER A 148 4.38 2.86 5.96
C SER A 148 3.13 1.98 5.98
N ASP A 149 2.94 1.17 7.01
CA ASP A 149 1.79 0.27 7.09
C ASP A 149 0.49 1.05 7.31
N LEU A 150 0.49 2.06 8.18
CA LEU A 150 -0.68 2.92 8.38
C LEU A 150 -1.06 3.65 7.08
N HIS A 151 -0.08 4.09 6.28
CA HIS A 151 -0.34 4.71 4.98
C HIS A 151 -0.98 3.76 3.99
N ARG A 152 -0.53 2.49 3.96
CA ARG A 152 -1.11 1.44 3.12
C ARG A 152 -2.55 1.14 3.53
N ILE A 153 -2.81 1.01 4.84
CA ILE A 153 -4.16 0.83 5.40
C ILE A 153 -5.07 1.98 4.98
N ILE A 154 -4.65 3.23 5.20
CA ILE A 154 -5.45 4.42 4.87
C ILE A 154 -5.77 4.51 3.39
N ARG A 155 -4.82 4.17 2.51
CA ARG A 155 -5.06 4.10 1.08
C ARG A 155 -6.11 3.04 0.72
N LEU A 156 -6.06 1.87 1.36
CA LEU A 156 -7.06 0.82 1.15
C LEU A 156 -8.45 1.24 1.67
N VAL A 157 -8.52 1.83 2.88
CA VAL A 157 -9.75 2.37 3.47
C VAL A 157 -10.41 3.38 2.53
N ARG A 158 -9.63 4.29 1.92
CA ARG A 158 -10.18 5.26 0.95
C ARG A 158 -10.79 4.60 -0.27
N ILE A 159 -10.16 3.54 -0.79
CA ILE A 159 -10.70 2.78 -1.92
C ILE A 159 -12.00 2.08 -1.49
N LEU A 160 -12.01 1.44 -0.31
CA LEU A 160 -13.20 0.79 0.25
C LEU A 160 -14.35 1.78 0.52
N GLN A 161 -14.07 3.01 0.94
CA GLN A 161 -15.11 4.03 1.13
C GLN A 161 -15.62 4.62 -0.19
N SER A 162 -14.77 4.65 -1.23
CA SER A 162 -15.14 5.20 -2.54
C SER A 162 -15.89 4.18 -3.41
N TYR A 163 -15.59 2.90 -3.25
CA TYR A 163 -16.12 1.82 -4.11
C TYR A 163 -16.83 0.70 -3.36
N GLY A 164 -16.67 0.61 -2.04
CA GLY A 164 -17.34 -0.39 -1.22
C GLY A 164 -18.79 0.01 -0.95
N TYR A 165 -19.67 -0.98 -0.92
CA TYR A 165 -21.10 -0.82 -0.63
C TYR A 165 -21.39 -0.67 0.88
N PHE A 166 -20.41 -0.28 1.68
CA PHE A 166 -20.49 -0.33 3.14
C PHE A 166 -20.13 1.03 3.75
N HIS A 167 -21.06 1.59 4.52
CA HIS A 167 -20.80 2.72 5.40
C HIS A 167 -20.13 2.22 6.68
N PHE A 168 -18.81 2.00 6.62
CA PHE A 168 -18.03 1.52 7.76
C PHE A 168 -17.00 2.57 8.20
N ASP A 169 -17.01 2.91 9.49
CA ASP A 169 -16.04 3.83 10.08
C ASP A 169 -14.78 3.07 10.51
N TYR A 170 -13.88 2.87 9.55
CA TYR A 170 -12.59 2.23 9.78
C TYR A 170 -11.71 2.97 10.79
N LEU A 171 -11.86 4.29 10.93
CA LEU A 171 -11.04 5.06 11.87
C LEU A 171 -11.43 4.80 13.33
N ARG A 172 -12.72 4.61 13.57
CA ARG A 172 -13.28 4.39 14.91
C ARG A 172 -13.57 2.93 15.24
N TYR A 173 -13.54 2.04 14.25
CA TYR A 173 -13.61 0.61 14.47
C TYR A 173 -12.68 0.18 15.60
N LYS A 174 -13.23 -0.60 16.52
CA LYS A 174 -12.54 -1.14 17.68
C LYS A 174 -12.20 -2.58 17.39
N ASN A 175 -10.91 -2.85 17.32
CA ASN A 175 -10.40 -4.20 17.21
C ASN A 175 -10.64 -4.98 18.51
N ASN A 176 -10.33 -6.28 18.52
CA ASN A 176 -10.52 -7.17 19.67
C ASN A 176 -9.92 -6.67 21.00
N ASN A 177 -8.93 -5.76 20.93
CA ASN A 177 -8.30 -5.14 22.10
C ASN A 177 -8.80 -3.72 22.43
N GLY A 178 -9.90 -3.28 21.81
CA GLY A 178 -10.47 -1.94 22.01
C GLY A 178 -9.64 -0.80 21.39
N THR A 179 -8.68 -1.11 20.52
CA THR A 179 -7.86 -0.13 19.80
C THR A 179 -8.45 0.19 18.44
N SER A 180 -8.13 1.37 17.92
CA SER A 180 -8.67 1.91 16.66
C SER A 180 -7.58 2.63 15.88
N LEU A 181 -7.73 2.76 14.55
CA LEU A 181 -6.78 3.52 13.74
C LEU A 181 -6.65 4.98 14.23
N LEU A 182 -7.73 5.59 14.75
CA LEU A 182 -7.64 6.91 15.37
C LEU A 182 -6.68 6.95 16.58
N LYS A 183 -6.58 5.85 17.34
CA LYS A 183 -5.60 5.73 18.43
C LYS A 183 -4.18 5.55 17.90
N SER A 184 -4.04 4.92 16.73
CA SER A 184 -2.78 4.81 16.00
C SER A 184 -2.22 6.18 15.57
N PHE A 185 -3.07 7.05 15.03
CA PHE A 185 -2.68 8.46 14.80
C PHE A 185 -2.35 9.19 16.11
N GLY A 186 -3.11 8.94 17.18
CA GLY A 186 -2.83 9.49 18.50
C GLY A 186 -1.48 9.05 19.08
N PHE A 187 -1.03 7.83 18.78
CA PHE A 187 0.28 7.30 19.19
C PHE A 187 1.44 8.10 18.57
N LEU A 188 1.29 8.60 17.34
CA LEU A 188 2.30 9.43 16.68
C LEU A 188 2.42 10.85 17.27
N LEU A 189 1.37 11.35 17.92
CA LEU A 189 1.25 12.75 18.33
C LEU A 189 2.43 13.25 19.18
N PRO A 190 2.90 12.55 20.24
CA PRO A 190 4.02 13.03 21.04
C PRO A 190 5.32 13.14 20.24
N TYR A 191 5.52 12.28 19.24
CA TYR A 191 6.71 12.34 18.38
C TYR A 191 6.62 13.50 17.38
N LEU A 192 5.44 13.71 16.77
CA LEU A 192 5.21 14.82 15.85
C LEU A 192 5.36 16.19 16.53
N LYS A 193 5.00 16.29 17.81
CA LYS A 193 5.20 17.50 18.62
C LYS A 193 6.63 17.69 19.14
N GLY A 194 7.51 16.69 18.96
CA GLY A 194 8.84 16.68 19.55
C GLY A 194 8.88 16.43 21.07
N GLU A 195 7.75 16.08 21.70
CA GLU A 195 7.67 15.68 23.11
C GLU A 195 8.37 14.33 23.35
N LYS A 196 8.38 13.46 22.34
CA LYS A 196 9.13 12.19 22.32
C LYS A 196 10.07 12.11 21.12
N ARG A 197 11.15 11.37 21.30
CA ARG A 197 12.13 11.03 20.27
C ARG A 197 12.16 9.52 20.09
N HIS A 198 12.39 9.05 18.87
CA HIS A 198 12.52 7.64 18.54
C HIS A 198 13.83 7.41 17.77
N TYR A 199 14.68 6.52 18.25
CA TYR A 199 15.88 6.09 17.52
C TYR A 199 15.56 4.79 16.81
N LEU A 200 15.86 4.72 15.52
CA LEU A 200 15.45 3.60 14.67
C LEU A 200 16.28 2.34 14.96
N TYR A 201 15.58 1.20 15.03
CA TYR A 201 16.16 -0.15 15.03
C TYR A 201 16.99 -0.54 16.26
N LEU A 202 17.06 0.27 17.32
CA LEU A 202 17.92 0.00 18.48
C LEU A 202 17.61 -1.35 19.14
N HIS A 203 16.33 -1.72 19.15
CA HIS A 203 15.82 -2.94 19.77
C HIS A 203 15.24 -3.93 18.75
N THR A 204 15.57 -3.78 17.45
CA THR A 204 15.09 -4.70 16.41
C THR A 204 15.56 -6.14 16.64
N ILE A 205 14.67 -7.08 16.36
CA ILE A 205 14.98 -8.51 16.33
C ILE A 205 15.58 -8.96 14.98
N PHE A 206 15.52 -8.12 13.94
CA PHE A 206 15.93 -8.50 12.60
C PHE A 206 17.38 -8.09 12.28
N GLN A 207 18.15 -9.03 11.73
CA GLN A 207 19.56 -8.76 11.41
C GLN A 207 19.75 -7.74 10.27
N HIS A 208 18.82 -7.66 9.32
CA HIS A 208 18.94 -6.74 8.20
C HIS A 208 18.77 -5.28 8.64
N ASP A 209 17.91 -5.00 9.62
CA ASP A 209 17.74 -3.67 10.22
C ASP A 209 19.03 -3.18 10.88
N ARG A 210 19.77 -4.09 11.53
CA ARG A 210 21.07 -3.77 12.15
C ARG A 210 22.14 -3.37 11.15
N LYS A 211 21.97 -3.77 9.88
CA LYS A 211 22.84 -3.39 8.76
C LYS A 211 22.34 -2.15 8.02
N SER A 212 21.18 -1.61 8.41
CA SER A 212 20.64 -0.39 7.82
C SER A 212 21.61 0.77 8.08
N PRO A 213 21.88 1.64 7.08
CA PRO A 213 22.66 2.85 7.29
C PRO A 213 21.99 3.82 8.28
N ARG A 214 20.74 3.56 8.64
CA ARG A 214 19.94 4.35 9.57
C ARG A 214 19.82 3.74 10.96
N PHE A 215 20.50 2.62 11.23
CA PHE A 215 20.55 2.01 12.56
C PHE A 215 21.00 3.03 13.61
N GLY A 216 20.20 3.19 14.67
CA GLY A 216 20.47 4.13 15.76
C GLY A 216 20.29 5.61 15.40
N SER A 217 19.84 5.94 14.18
CA SER A 217 19.54 7.33 13.81
C SER A 217 18.22 7.80 14.42
N LEU A 218 18.11 9.10 14.66
CA LEU A 218 16.85 9.71 15.11
C LEU A 218 15.84 9.69 13.96
N TRP A 219 14.60 9.27 14.26
CA TRP A 219 13.49 9.34 13.32
C TRP A 219 13.11 10.80 13.02
N ASP A 220 12.84 11.10 11.74
CA ASP A 220 12.42 12.42 11.26
C ASP A 220 10.88 12.53 11.17
N PRO A 221 10.24 13.39 11.98
CA PRO A 221 8.80 13.62 11.93
C PRO A 221 8.24 14.00 10.56
N VAL A 222 9.03 14.68 9.72
CA VAL A 222 8.60 15.10 8.37
C VAL A 222 8.24 13.89 7.50
N SER A 223 8.82 12.71 7.78
CA SER A 223 8.52 11.47 7.06
C SER A 223 7.05 11.02 7.18
N ALA A 224 6.29 11.53 8.17
CA ALA A 224 4.87 11.24 8.34
C ALA A 224 3.96 12.03 7.38
N LYS A 225 4.46 13.08 6.71
CA LYS A 225 3.67 13.99 5.85
C LYS A 225 2.82 13.26 4.80
N PRO A 226 3.33 12.27 4.03
CA PRO A 226 2.53 11.59 3.01
C PRO A 226 1.35 10.81 3.58
N LEU A 227 1.52 10.20 4.76
CA LEU A 227 0.47 9.52 5.50
C LEU A 227 -0.62 10.52 5.90
N LEU A 228 -0.23 11.60 6.59
CA LEU A 228 -1.17 12.58 7.13
C LEU A 228 -1.97 13.25 6.01
N LEU A 229 -1.32 13.65 4.91
CA LEU A 229 -2.00 14.17 3.72
C LEU A 229 -2.98 13.16 3.10
N SER A 230 -2.65 11.87 3.16
CA SER A 230 -3.55 10.84 2.62
C SER A 230 -4.77 10.61 3.50
N ALA A 231 -4.66 10.90 4.80
CA ALA A 231 -5.68 10.65 5.80
C ALA A 231 -6.55 11.89 6.10
N ILE A 232 -6.13 13.09 5.65
CA ILE A 232 -6.80 14.38 5.92
C ILE A 232 -8.30 14.37 5.60
N THR A 233 -8.68 13.74 4.49
CA THR A 233 -10.08 13.65 4.03
C THR A 233 -10.93 12.70 4.86
N LEU A 234 -10.34 11.96 5.80
CA LEU A 234 -11.03 10.96 6.60
C LEU A 234 -11.46 11.47 7.97
N HIS A 235 -10.78 12.48 8.55
CA HIS A 235 -11.12 12.99 9.87
C HIS A 235 -10.45 14.35 10.17
N LYS A 236 -11.22 15.33 10.67
CA LYS A 236 -10.73 16.71 10.95
C LYS A 236 -9.49 16.76 11.85
N LYS A 237 -9.39 15.86 12.83
CA LYS A 237 -8.24 15.82 13.75
C LYS A 237 -6.91 15.54 13.03
N ILE A 238 -6.93 15.09 11.78
CA ILE A 238 -5.73 14.87 10.98
C ILE A 238 -5.20 16.19 10.42
N ASP A 239 -6.05 17.19 10.19
CA ASP A 239 -5.63 18.56 9.87
C ASP A 239 -4.73 19.14 10.99
N GLU A 240 -5.14 18.92 12.24
CA GLU A 240 -4.39 19.32 13.43
C GLU A 240 -3.04 18.61 13.55
N LEU A 241 -2.89 17.39 12.99
CA LEU A 241 -1.60 16.68 12.98
C LEU A 241 -0.65 17.23 11.91
N LEU A 242 -1.19 17.65 10.77
CA LEU A 242 -0.40 18.22 9.68
C LEU A 242 0.25 19.55 10.06
N SER A 243 -0.46 20.38 10.84
CA SER A 243 0.06 21.68 11.29
C SER A 243 1.21 21.57 12.31
N LEU A 244 1.45 20.38 12.87
CA LEU A 244 2.54 20.13 13.82
C LEU A 244 3.86 19.77 13.12
N LEU A 245 3.82 19.47 11.82
CA LEU A 245 5.04 19.15 11.09
C LEU A 245 5.90 20.41 10.88
N PRO A 246 7.24 20.30 10.98
CA PRO A 246 8.15 21.36 10.56
C PRO A 246 7.86 21.82 9.13
N SER A 247 8.03 23.12 8.88
CA SER A 247 7.84 23.75 7.57
C SER A 247 8.81 23.22 6.53
#